data_AF-A0A3M3ATE7-F1
#
_entry.id   AF-A0A3M3ATE7-F1
#
_cell.length_a   1.000
_cell.length_b   1.000
_cell.length_c   1.000
_cell.angle_alpha   90.00
_cell.angle_beta   90.00
_cell.angle_gamma   90.00
#
_symmetry.space_group_name_H-M   'P 1'
#
loop_
_entity.id
_entity.type
_entity.pdbx_description
1 polymer ?
#
loop_
_entity_poly.entity_id
_entity_poly.type
_entity_poly.pdbx_seq_one_letter_code
_entity_poly.pdbx_strand_id
1 'polypeptide(L)' 'EAWELPSAELGSFLTGIPAPLGLGKVQLADGRWETGFICETSGLEGARDISHLGGWRAYLQQL' A
#
# COMPACT_ATOMS: atom_id res chain seq x y z
N GLU A 1 -7.07 -4.85 -2.33
CA GLU A 1 -7.18 -6.25 -1.84
C GLU A 1 -7.05 -6.22 -0.32
N ALA A 2 -7.64 -7.18 0.39
CA ALA A 2 -7.55 -7.28 1.85
C ALA A 2 -7.22 -8.72 2.23
N TRP A 3 -6.31 -8.90 3.18
CA TRP A 3 -5.77 -10.19 3.59
C TRP A 3 -5.72 -10.27 5.12
N GLU A 4 -5.99 -11.44 5.68
CA GLU A 4 -5.76 -11.72 7.09
C GLU A 4 -4.32 -12.19 7.30
N LEU A 5 -3.64 -11.61 8.28
CA LEU A 5 -2.27 -11.97 8.64
C LEU A 5 -2.25 -12.42 10.12
N PRO A 6 -1.71 -13.61 10.44
CA PRO A 6 -1.48 -14.00 11.81
C PRO A 6 -0.59 -12.97 12.53
N SER A 7 -0.96 -12.57 13.75
CA SER A 7 -0.22 -11.56 14.50
C SER A 7 1.25 -11.92 14.74
N ALA A 8 1.54 -13.22 14.88
CA ALA A 8 2.90 -13.73 15.02
C ALA A 8 3.79 -13.46 13.80
N GLU A 9 3.21 -13.37 12.61
CA GLU A 9 3.92 -13.14 11.35
C GLU A 9 4.01 -11.66 10.98
N LEU A 10 3.42 -10.76 11.75
CA LEU A 10 3.47 -9.33 11.44
C LEU A 10 4.90 -8.80 11.45
N GLY A 11 5.73 -9.25 12.40
CA GLY A 11 7.11 -8.82 12.51
C GLY A 11 7.94 -9.23 11.29
N SER A 12 7.90 -10.51 10.91
CA SER A 12 8.59 -11.02 9.73
C SER A 12 8.11 -10.33 8.45
N PHE A 13 6.80 -10.14 8.31
CA PHE A 13 6.20 -9.41 7.19
C PHE A 13 6.72 -7.96 7.11
N LEU A 14 6.75 -7.23 8.23
CA LEU A 14 7.26 -5.85 8.28
C LEU A 14 8.73 -5.74 7.85
N THR A 15 9.57 -6.74 8.16
CA THR A 15 10.98 -6.72 7.73
C THR A 15 11.15 -6.81 6.20
N GLY A 16 10.13 -7.31 5.50
CA GLY A 16 10.10 -7.39 4.04
C GLY A 16 9.65 -6.11 3.33
N ILE A 17 9.26 -5.07 4.06
CA ILE A 17 8.76 -3.80 3.50
C ILE A 17 9.90 -2.78 3.46
N PRO A 18 10.51 -2.50 2.29
CA PRO A 18 11.58 -1.53 2.19
C PRO A 18 11.05 -0.10 2.21
N ALA A 19 11.87 0.85 2.67
CA ALA A 19 11.62 2.28 2.44
C ALA A 19 11.45 2.56 0.94
N PRO A 20 10.53 3.46 0.52
CA PRO A 20 9.74 4.38 1.35
C PRO A 20 8.37 3.82 1.80
N LEU A 21 8.15 2.51 1.70
CA LEU A 21 6.85 1.89 2.03
C LEU A 21 6.74 1.59 3.53
N GLY A 22 5.50 1.58 4.02
CA GLY A 22 5.18 1.18 5.39
C GLY A 22 3.74 0.71 5.53
N LEU A 23 3.37 0.30 6.75
CA LEU A 23 1.99 0.00 7.10
C LEU A 23 1.38 1.13 7.93
N GLY A 24 0.23 1.61 7.49
CA GLY A 24 -0.55 2.65 8.16
C GLY A 24 -2.04 2.33 8.15
N LYS A 25 -2.86 3.27 8.61
CA LYS A 25 -4.32 3.15 8.55
C LYS A 25 -4.86 3.69 7.24
N VAL A 26 -5.68 2.90 6.56
CA VAL A 26 -6.37 3.25 5.32
C VAL A 26 -7.87 3.13 5.51
N GLN A 27 -8.62 4.07 4.96
CA GLN A 27 -10.08 4.01 4.97
C GLN A 27 -10.58 3.29 3.73
N LEU A 28 -11.40 2.26 3.93
CA LEU A 28 -12.08 1.55 2.86
C LEU A 28 -13.33 2.32 2.40
N ALA A 29 -13.84 1.98 1.21
CA ALA A 29 -15.04 2.62 0.67
C ALA A 29 -16.30 2.41 1.52
N ASP A 30 -16.34 1.35 2.33
CA ASP A 30 -17.41 1.08 3.31
C ASP A 30 -17.25 1.88 4.62
N GLY A 31 -16.22 2.73 4.72
CA GLY A 31 -15.92 3.58 5.86
C GLY A 31 -15.06 2.92 6.95
N ARG A 32 -14.78 1.60 6.86
CA ARG A 32 -13.90 0.92 7.82
C ARG A 32 -12.46 1.38 7.71
N TRP A 33 -11.73 1.32 8.83
CA TRP A 33 -10.30 1.61 8.90
C TRP A 33 -9.51 0.34 9.09
N GLU A 34 -8.70 -0.01 8.10
CA GLU A 34 -7.87 -1.21 8.12
C GLU A 34 -6.39 -0.85 8.07
N THR A 35 -5.52 -1.81 8.36
CA THR A 35 -4.08 -1.65 8.15
C THR A 35 -3.76 -1.91 6.68
N GLY A 36 -3.09 -0.96 6.01
CA GLY A 36 -2.74 -1.06 4.60
C GLY A 36 -1.39 -0.41 4.28
N PHE A 37 -0.90 -0.66 3.06
CA PHE A 37 0.34 -0.04 2.59
C PHE A 37 0.17 1.46 2.41
N ILE A 38 1.15 2.22 2.90
CA ILE A 38 1.32 3.65 2.71
C ILE A 38 2.74 3.93 2.21
N CYS A 39 2.97 5.16 1.75
CA CYS A 39 4.27 5.63 1.29
C CYS A 39 4.64 6.91 2.03
N GLU A 40 5.90 7.02 2.45
CA GLU A 40 6.45 8.27 2.96
C GLU A 40 6.51 9.33 1.86
N THR A 41 6.48 10.62 2.24
CA THR A 41 6.53 11.74 1.30
C THR A 41 7.76 11.71 0.39
N SER A 42 8.88 11.16 0.88
CA SER A 42 10.12 10.97 0.11
C SER A 42 9.91 10.09 -1.13
N GLY A 43 8.98 9.14 -1.10
CA GLY A 43 8.67 8.27 -2.23
C GLY A 43 7.86 8.94 -3.34
N LEU A 44 7.39 10.18 -3.13
CA LEU A 44 6.63 10.94 -4.13
C LEU A 44 7.54 11.77 -5.05
N GLU A 45 8.81 11.99 -4.68
CA GLU A 45 9.74 12.77 -5.49
C GLU A 45 10.03 12.05 -6.82
N GLY A 46 9.68 12.68 -7.94
CA GLY A 46 9.83 12.08 -9.28
C GLY A 46 8.84 10.96 -9.61
N ALA A 47 7.91 10.64 -8.70
CA ALA A 47 6.91 9.62 -8.92
C ALA A 47 5.87 10.04 -9.96
N ARG A 48 5.38 9.09 -10.76
CA ARG A 48 4.28 9.30 -11.69
C ARG A 48 2.94 9.15 -10.97
N ASP A 49 2.07 10.14 -11.12
CA ASP A 49 0.68 10.01 -10.68
C ASP A 49 -0.09 9.04 -11.60
N ILE A 50 -0.61 7.97 -11.01
CA ILE A 50 -1.42 6.94 -11.67
C ILE A 50 -2.86 6.89 -11.15
N SER A 51 -3.28 7.87 -10.35
CA SER A 51 -4.59 7.86 -9.68
C SER A 51 -5.76 7.74 -10.65
N HIS A 52 -5.62 8.35 -11.84
CA HIS A 52 -6.61 8.28 -12.91
C HIS A 52 -6.86 6.86 -13.48
N LEU A 53 -5.98 5.90 -13.19
CA LEU A 53 -6.10 4.51 -13.64
C LEU A 53 -6.92 3.64 -12.68
N GLY A 54 -7.24 4.14 -11.47
CA GLY A 54 -8.07 3.43 -10.49
C GLY A 54 -7.41 2.21 -9.84
N GLY A 55 -6.14 1.92 -10.14
CA GLY A 55 -5.39 0.87 -9.45
C GLY A 55 -4.13 0.39 -10.17
N TRP A 56 -3.30 -0.33 -9.42
CA TRP A 56 -2.01 -0.84 -9.89
C TRP A 56 -2.13 -1.81 -11.07
N ARG A 57 -3.13 -2.71 -11.05
CA ARG A 57 -3.34 -3.68 -12.15
C ARG A 57 -3.65 -3.01 -13.48
N ALA A 58 -4.39 -1.90 -13.48
CA ALA A 58 -4.68 -1.14 -14.69
C ALA A 58 -3.43 -0.42 -15.22
N TYR A 59 -2.60 0.12 -14.33
CA TYR A 59 -1.29 0.67 -14.69
C TYR A 59 -0.37 -0.36 -15.35
N LEU A 60 -0.27 -1.56 -14.78
CA LEU A 60 0.57 -2.64 -15.33
C LEU A 60 0.16 -3.08 -16.74
N GLN A 61 -1.10 -2.85 -17.15
CA GLN A 61 -1.56 -3.15 -18.52
C GLN A 61 -1.16 -2.09 -19.55
N GLN A 62 -0.62 -0.95 -19.12
CA GLN A 62 -0.14 0.15 -19.98
C GLN A 62 1.38 0.17 -20.17
N LEU A 63 2.09 -0.73 -19.47
CA LEU A 63 3.53 -0.97 -19.64
C LEU A 63 3.78 -1.95 -20.79
#